data_AF-A0ABD5YCA9-F1
#
_entry.id   AF-A0ABD5YCA9-F1
#
_cell.length_a   1.000
_cell.length_b   1.000
_cell.length_c   1.000
_cell.angle_alpha   90.00
_cell.angle_beta   90.00
_cell.angle_gamma   90.00
#
_symmetry.space_group_name_H-M   'P 1'
#
loop_
_entity.id
_entity.type
_entity.pdbx_description
1 polymer ?
#
loop_
_entity_poly.entity_id
_entity_poly.type
_entity_poly.pdbx_seq_one_letter_code
_entity_poly.pdbx_strand_id
1 'polypeptide(L)' 'MEIDAELRRQITVSLLAAAVFIAGLVGIGVTFGGSSELPESGAIALVGLLAGFVLLMALVGAYLIRANDGE' A
#
# COMPACT_ATOMS: atom_id res chain seq x y z
N MET A 1 29.01 10.23 -3.67
CA MET A 1 28.19 9.91 -2.47
C MET A 1 27.55 8.56 -2.77
N GLU A 2 28.19 7.47 -2.36
CA GLU A 2 27.73 6.08 -2.54
C GLU A 2 26.57 5.75 -1.59
N ILE A 3 25.67 6.71 -1.32
CA ILE A 3 24.46 6.43 -0.54
C ILE A 3 23.70 5.39 -1.33
N ASP A 4 23.71 4.18 -0.77
CA ASP A 4 23.57 2.92 -1.44
C ASP A 4 22.35 2.91 -2.36
N ALA A 5 22.56 2.56 -3.63
CA ALA A 5 21.46 2.35 -4.58
C ALA A 5 20.42 1.37 -4.01
N GLU A 6 20.88 0.42 -3.17
CA GLU A 6 20.07 -0.54 -2.45
C GLU A 6 19.16 0.10 -1.38
N LEU A 7 19.72 0.97 -0.53
CA LEU A 7 18.92 1.70 0.49
C LEU A 7 17.88 2.60 -0.17
N ARG A 8 18.24 3.24 -1.30
CA ARG A 8 17.28 4.05 -2.08
C ARG A 8 16.17 3.18 -2.66
N ARG A 9 16.46 1.98 -3.16
CA ARG A 9 15.47 1.05 -3.73
C ARG A 9 14.49 0.56 -2.66
N GLN A 10 14.99 0.17 -1.49
CA GLN A 10 14.16 -0.30 -0.39
C GLN A 10 13.24 0.80 0.16
N ILE A 11 13.77 2.02 0.36
CA ILE A 11 12.97 3.18 0.81
C ILE A 11 11.92 3.54 -0.25
N THR A 12 12.30 3.54 -1.53
CA THR A 12 11.37 3.88 -2.62
C THR A 12 10.22 2.88 -2.71
N VAL A 13 10.49 1.58 -2.56
CA VAL A 13 9.45 0.54 -2.60
C VAL A 13 8.49 0.66 -1.41
N SER A 14 9.01 0.86 -0.20
CA SER A 14 8.18 1.08 1.00
C SER A 14 7.32 2.35 0.87
N LEU A 15 7.92 3.44 0.39
CA LEU A 15 7.22 4.70 0.14
C LEU A 15 6.11 4.53 -0.91
N LEU A 16 6.38 3.78 -1.97
CA LEU A 16 5.41 3.52 -3.03
C LEU A 16 4.24 2.66 -2.52
N ALA A 17 4.51 1.63 -1.72
CA ALA A 17 3.46 0.84 -1.07
C ALA A 17 2.56 1.68 -0.16
N ALA A 18 3.17 2.56 0.66
CA ALA A 18 2.41 3.49 1.50
C ALA A 18 1.59 4.48 0.67
N ALA A 19 2.14 5.01 -0.43
CA ALA A 19 1.43 5.92 -1.32
C ALA A 19 0.19 5.26 -1.95
N VAL A 20 0.30 4.00 -2.38
CA VAL A 20 -0.84 3.23 -2.92
C VAL A 20 -1.93 3.04 -1.87
N PHE A 21 -1.54 2.75 -0.62
CA PHE A 21 -2.51 2.61 0.48
C PHE A 21 -3.28 3.90 0.75
N ILE A 22 -2.56 5.02 0.82
CA ILE A 22 -3.17 6.34 1.02
C ILE A 22 -4.10 6.68 -0.14
N ALA A 23 -3.69 6.42 -1.39
CA ALA A 23 -4.54 6.66 -2.55
C ALA A 23 -5.85 5.85 -2.48
N GLY A 24 -5.78 4.59 -2.03
CA GLY A 24 -6.97 3.75 -1.82
C GLY A 24 -7.88 4.28 -0.71
N LEU A 25 -7.34 4.74 0.42
CA LEU A 25 -8.11 5.39 1.48
C LEU A 25 -8.81 6.66 0.99
N VAL A 26 -8.09 7.50 0.25
CA VAL A 26 -8.67 8.72 -0.35
C VAL A 26 -9.78 8.35 -1.33
N GLY A 27 -9.58 7.34 -2.18
CA GLY A 27 -10.58 6.83 -3.11
C GLY A 27 -11.88 6.37 -2.42
N ILE A 28 -11.75 5.66 -1.30
CA ILE A 28 -12.90 5.25 -0.49
C ILE A 28 -13.55 6.47 0.17
N GLY A 29 -12.75 7.40 0.71
CA GLY A 29 -13.23 8.63 1.32
C GLY A 29 -14.03 9.50 0.35
N VAL A 30 -13.59 9.67 -0.90
CA VAL A 30 -14.34 10.46 -1.90
C VAL A 30 -15.58 9.72 -2.41
N THR A 31 -15.56 8.39 -2.43
CA THR A 31 -16.69 7.58 -2.94
C THR A 31 -17.81 7.44 -1.90
N PHE A 32 -17.45 7.28 -0.63
CA PHE A 32 -18.40 6.96 0.45
C PHE A 32 -18.54 8.07 1.52
N GLY A 33 -17.71 9.12 1.48
CA GLY A 33 -17.71 10.20 2.47
C GLY A 33 -18.82 11.26 2.29
N GLY A 34 -19.75 11.07 1.35
CA GLY A 34 -20.86 12.00 1.10
C GLY A 34 -22.06 11.85 2.04
N SER A 35 -22.12 10.77 2.83
CA SER A 35 -23.20 10.49 3.78
C SER A 35 -22.75 10.79 5.22
N SER A 36 -23.66 11.34 6.05
CA SER A 36 -23.40 11.63 7.48
C SER A 36 -23.01 10.40 8.32
N GLU A 37 -23.21 9.21 7.76
CA GLU A 37 -22.86 7.92 8.34
C GLU A 37 -22.07 7.11 7.32
N LEU A 38 -21.15 6.27 7.80
CA LEU A 38 -20.41 5.35 6.95
C LEU A 38 -21.35 4.25 6.46
N PRO A 39 -21.64 4.14 5.15
CA PRO A 39 -22.50 3.07 4.64
C PRO A 39 -21.85 1.70 4.88
N GLU A 40 -22.66 0.65 5.04
CA GLU A 40 -22.18 -0.72 5.17
C GLU A 40 -21.19 -1.11 4.05
N SER A 41 -21.44 -0.64 2.84
CA SER A 41 -20.58 -0.84 1.67
C SER A 41 -19.23 -0.12 1.81
N GLY A 42 -19.21 1.06 2.43
CA GLY A 42 -17.98 1.80 2.72
C GLY A 42 -17.15 1.10 3.79
N ALA A 43 -17.78 0.54 4.81
CA ALA A 43 -17.10 -0.27 5.83
C ALA A 43 -16.48 -1.54 5.23
N ILE A 44 -17.21 -2.27 4.38
CA ILE A 44 -16.69 -3.45 3.68
C ILE A 44 -15.55 -3.06 2.74
N ALA A 45 -15.65 -1.93 2.03
CA ALA A 45 -14.58 -1.43 1.16
C ALA A 45 -13.31 -1.10 1.96
N LEU A 46 -13.43 -0.49 3.15
CA LEU A 46 -12.28 -0.21 4.02
C LEU A 46 -11.61 -1.49 4.51
N VAL A 47 -12.39 -2.48 4.95
CA VAL A 47 -11.86 -3.78 5.37
C VAL A 47 -11.18 -4.49 4.19
N GLY A 48 -11.78 -4.45 3.00
CA GLY A 48 -11.20 -4.97 1.77
C GLY A 48 -9.88 -4.28 1.39
N LEU A 49 -9.81 -2.96 1.53
CA LEU A 49 -8.58 -2.19 1.32
C LEU A 49 -7.49 -2.60 2.31
N LEU A 50 -7.83 -2.74 3.59
CA LEU A 50 -6.91 -3.20 4.63
C LEU A 50 -6.37 -4.60 4.33
N ALA A 51 -7.26 -5.54 4.00
CA ALA A 51 -6.87 -6.89 3.63
C ALA A 51 -5.98 -6.89 2.37
N GLY A 52 -6.37 -6.13 1.35
CA GLY A 52 -5.59 -5.96 0.12
C GLY A 52 -4.21 -5.35 0.37
N PHE A 53 -4.10 -4.38 1.28
CA PHE A 53 -2.84 -3.77 1.66
C PHE A 53 -1.90 -4.74 2.36
N VAL A 54 -2.43 -5.58 3.26
CA VAL A 54 -1.64 -6.65 3.91
C VAL A 54 -1.11 -7.63 2.86
N LEU A 55 -1.95 -8.04 1.90
CA LEU A 55 -1.52 -8.89 0.79
C LEU A 55 -0.48 -8.22 -0.10
N LEU A 56 -0.64 -6.92 -0.39
CA LEU A 56 0.32 -6.12 -1.15
C LEU A 56 1.67 -6.10 -0.44
N MET A 57 1.70 -5.85 0.87
CA MET A 57 2.93 -5.86 1.66
C MET A 57 3.59 -7.24 1.69
N ALA A 58 2.82 -8.33 1.74
CA ALA A 58 3.36 -9.68 1.61
C ALA A 58 4.01 -9.89 0.23
N LEU A 59 3.38 -9.40 -0.83
CA LEU A 59 3.89 -9.49 -2.20
C LEU A 59 5.16 -8.64 -2.41
N VAL A 60 5.18 -7.43 -1.83
CA VAL A 60 6.35 -6.54 -1.82
C VAL A 60 7.50 -7.18 -1.06
N GLY A 61 7.26 -7.78 0.11
CA GLY A 61 8.27 -8.50 0.87
C GLY A 61 8.86 -9.66 0.06
N ALA A 62 8.00 -10.46 -0.59
CA ALA A 62 8.45 -11.54 -1.47
C ALA A 62 9.25 -11.01 -2.68
N TYR A 63 8.84 -9.89 -3.28
CA TYR A 63 9.55 -9.27 -4.39
C TYR A 63 10.92 -8.73 -3.98
N LEU A 64 11.03 -8.09 -2.81
CA LEU A 64 12.30 -7.60 -2.29
C LEU A 64 13.28 -8.73 -1.99
N ILE A 65 12.81 -9.83 -1.38
CA ILE A 65 13.63 -11.04 -1.16
C ILE A 65 14.13 -11.58 -2.50
N ARG A 66 13.22 -11.73 -3.48
CA ARG A 66 13.56 -12.23 -4.82
C ARG A 66 14.52 -11.32 -5.58
N ALA A 67 14.40 -10.02 -5.44
CA ALA A 67 15.27 -9.04 -6.09
C ALA A 67 16.67 -9.01 -5.45
N ASN A 68 16.78 -9.35 -4.17
CA ASN A 68 18.04 -9.43 -3.43
C ASN A 68 18.77 -10.78 -3.67
N ASP A 69 18.06 -11.86 -3.98
CA ASP A 69 18.64 -13.18 -4.31
C ASP A 69 19.17 -13.27 -5.77
N GLY A 70 19.04 -12.19 -6.55
CA GLY A 70 19.48 -12.12 -7.95
C GLY A 70 20.88 -11.55 -8.16
N GLU A 71 21.59 -11.22 -7.08
CA GLU A 71 23.01 -10.80 -7.04
C GLU A 71 23.86 -11.88 -6.35
#